data_AF-A0A2H6G4Z3-F1
#
_entry.id   AF-A0A2H6G4Z3-F1
#
_cell.length_a   1.000
_cell.length_b   1.000
_cell.length_c   1.000
_cell.angle_alpha   90.00
_cell.angle_beta   90.00
_cell.angle_gamma   90.00
#
_symmetry.space_group_name_H-M   'P 1'
#
loop_
_entity.id
_entity.type
_entity.pdbx_description
1 polymer ?
#
loop_
_entity_poly.entity_id
_entity_poly.type
_entity_poly.pdbx_seq_one_letter_code
_entity_poly.pdbx_strand_id
1 'polypeptide(L)'
;MCRVNYGKELNPIFVSFKHTGSTLCSGDYYSFFRCPVEFRAGQNQIILPLDVVNKRLTSSNLQLAQINDQVMISYLARHDKDDIIQQVKVAILDQ
;
A
#
# COMPACT_ATOMS: atom_id res chain seq x y z
N MET A 1 3.79 -1.16 4.66
CA MET A 1 2.63 -2.08 4.65
C MET A 1 2.95 -3.48 4.12
N CYS A 2 3.75 -3.67 3.06
CA CYS A 2 3.94 -5.01 2.44
C CYS A 2 4.51 -6.08 3.40
N ARG A 3 5.60 -5.80 4.16
CA ARG A 3 6.15 -6.75 5.15
C ARG A 3 5.25 -7.00 6.37
N VAL A 4 4.39 -6.04 6.70
CA VAL A 4 3.41 -6.21 7.78
C VAL A 4 2.34 -7.22 7.36
N ASN A 5 1.95 -7.21 6.08
CA ASN A 5 0.92 -8.09 5.55
C ASN A 5 1.46 -9.47 5.13
N TYR A 6 2.61 -9.52 4.45
CA TYR A 6 3.21 -10.77 3.96
C TYR A 6 4.07 -11.49 5.00
N GLY A 7 4.69 -10.71 5.90
CA GLY A 7 5.68 -11.20 6.85
C GLY A 7 7.08 -10.61 6.61
N LYS A 8 7.95 -10.79 7.61
CA LYS A 8 9.33 -10.26 7.60
C LYS A 8 10.21 -10.86 6.51
N GLU A 9 9.80 -11.92 5.84
CA GLU A 9 10.57 -12.57 4.76
C GLU A 9 10.44 -11.88 3.41
N LEU A 10 9.50 -10.94 3.26
CA LEU A 10 9.30 -10.25 1.99
C LEU A 10 10.53 -9.39 1.62
N ASN A 11 11.12 -9.72 0.47
CA ASN A 11 12.22 -8.99 -0.15
C ASN A 11 11.80 -8.52 -1.54
N PRO A 12 11.83 -7.21 -1.82
CA PRO A 12 11.73 -6.71 -3.19
C PRO A 12 12.92 -7.19 -4.03
N ILE A 13 12.73 -7.21 -5.35
CA ILE A 13 13.80 -7.44 -6.32
C ILE A 13 14.62 -6.15 -6.47
N PHE A 14 13.94 -5.01 -6.48
CA PHE A 14 14.54 -3.71 -6.75
C PHE A 14 13.69 -2.58 -6.17
N VAL A 15 14.35 -1.50 -5.76
CA VAL A 15 13.67 -0.27 -5.32
C VAL A 15 14.31 0.94 -5.97
N SER A 16 13.49 1.85 -6.48
CA SER A 16 13.95 3.12 -7.04
C SER A 16 13.34 4.32 -6.34
N PHE A 17 14.12 5.38 -6.20
CA PHE A 17 13.69 6.65 -5.64
C PHE A 17 14.04 7.82 -6.58
N LYS A 18 13.11 8.76 -6.73
CA LYS A 18 13.29 9.99 -7.51
C LYS A 18 14.25 10.97 -6.85
N HIS A 19 14.25 11.00 -5.52
CA HIS A 19 15.07 11.95 -4.79
C HIS A 19 16.55 11.62 -4.97
N THR A 20 17.39 12.65 -4.86
CA THR A 20 18.83 12.47 -4.78
C THR A 20 19.13 11.80 -3.44
N GLY A 21 19.53 10.53 -3.48
CA GLY A 21 20.03 9.83 -2.31
C GLY A 21 21.32 10.49 -1.84
N SER A 22 21.48 10.64 -0.52
CA SER A 22 22.79 10.88 0.06
C SER A 22 23.56 9.56 0.05
N THR A 23 24.73 9.53 -0.57
CA THR A 23 25.56 8.32 -0.70
C THR A 23 25.87 7.69 0.66
N LEU A 24 25.89 8.50 1.73
CA LEU A 24 26.09 8.03 3.12
C LEU A 24 24.99 7.07 3.62
N CYS A 25 23.75 7.23 3.18
CA CYS A 25 22.64 6.41 3.69
C CYS A 25 22.35 5.18 2.82
N SER A 26 23.06 5.00 1.70
CA SER A 26 22.80 3.91 0.76
C SER A 26 22.84 2.51 1.41
N GLY A 27 23.75 2.31 2.38
CA GLY A 27 23.85 1.08 3.17
C GLY A 27 22.64 0.80 4.07
N ASP A 28 22.04 1.84 4.65
CA ASP A 28 20.84 1.72 5.48
C ASP A 28 19.63 1.31 4.64
N TYR A 29 19.52 1.86 3.43
CA TYR A 29 18.47 1.50 2.48
C TYR A 29 18.63 0.05 2.02
N TYR A 30 19.85 -0.38 1.68
CA TYR A 30 20.10 -1.79 1.36
C TYR A 30 19.78 -2.70 2.53
N SER A 31 20.17 -2.34 3.76
CA SER A 31 19.89 -3.13 4.96
C SER A 31 18.39 -3.24 5.23
N PHE A 32 17.65 -2.15 5.02
CA PHE A 32 16.20 -2.14 5.18
C PHE A 32 15.52 -2.94 4.07
N PHE A 33 15.74 -2.63 2.79
CA PHE A 33 15.02 -3.28 1.69
C PHE A 33 15.54 -4.69 1.37
N ARG A 34 16.78 -5.00 1.75
CA ARG A 34 17.49 -6.26 1.44
C ARG A 34 17.55 -6.54 -0.07
N CYS A 35 17.67 -5.47 -0.86
CA CYS A 35 17.75 -5.51 -2.32
C CYS A 35 18.52 -4.28 -2.84
N PRO A 36 18.96 -4.29 -4.12
CA PRO A 36 19.53 -3.11 -4.75
C PRO A 36 18.56 -1.92 -4.73
N VAL A 37 19.09 -0.73 -4.44
CA VAL A 37 18.34 0.53 -4.39
C VAL A 37 18.98 1.55 -5.31
N GLU A 38 18.19 2.12 -6.21
CA GLU A 38 18.61 3.18 -7.12
C GLU A 38 18.02 4.52 -6.69
N PHE A 39 18.85 5.56 -6.68
CA PHE A 39 18.44 6.95 -6.45
C PHE A 39 18.57 7.75 -7.74
N ARG A 40 17.87 8.88 -7.82
CA ARG A 40 17.77 9.71 -9.04
C ARG A 40 17.06 9.00 -10.21
N ALA A 41 16.20 8.03 -9.92
CA ALA A 41 15.38 7.39 -10.94
C ALA A 41 14.28 8.33 -11.44
N GLY A 42 13.72 8.07 -12.64
CA GLY A 42 12.59 8.85 -13.15
C GLY A 42 11.32 8.73 -12.29
N GLN A 43 11.18 7.63 -11.54
CA GLN A 43 9.99 7.28 -10.77
C GLN A 43 10.36 6.55 -9.46
N ASN A 44 9.47 6.64 -8.46
CA ASN A 44 9.56 5.84 -7.24
C ASN A 44 8.92 4.48 -7.51
N GLN A 45 9.66 3.39 -7.35
CA GLN A 45 9.15 2.04 -7.65
C GLN A 45 9.64 1.02 -6.62
N ILE A 46 8.82 0.01 -6.35
CA ILE A 46 9.18 -1.18 -5.58
C ILE A 46 8.77 -2.38 -6.44
N ILE A 47 9.76 -3.14 -6.91
CA ILE A 47 9.54 -4.32 -7.75
C ILE A 47 9.50 -5.54 -6.84
N LEU A 48 8.40 -6.28 -6.86
CA LEU A 48 8.20 -7.49 -6.04
C LEU A 48 8.26 -8.75 -6.91
N PRO A 49 8.71 -9.90 -6.35
CA PRO A 49 8.62 -11.18 -7.04
C PRO A 49 7.17 -11.57 -7.35
N LEU A 50 6.93 -12.08 -8.56
CA LEU A 50 5.58 -12.41 -9.04
C LEU A 50 4.94 -13.55 -8.22
N ASP A 51 5.74 -14.53 -7.81
CA ASP A 51 5.35 -15.65 -6.94
C ASP A 51 4.87 -15.17 -5.56
N VAL A 52 5.51 -14.13 -5.03
CA VAL A 52 5.12 -13.49 -3.77
C VAL A 52 3.82 -12.73 -3.93
N VAL A 53 3.67 -11.95 -5.01
CA VAL A 53 2.45 -11.15 -5.26
C VAL A 53 1.23 -12.04 -5.49
N ASN A 54 1.39 -13.14 -6.21
CA ASN A 54 0.29 -14.08 -6.50
C ASN A 54 -0.03 -15.02 -5.34
N LYS A 55 0.77 -15.02 -4.26
CA LYS A 55 0.52 -15.86 -3.10
C LYS A 55 -0.72 -15.37 -2.37
N ARG A 56 -1.74 -16.23 -2.27
CA ARG A 56 -2.87 -16.00 -1.36
C ARG A 56 -2.36 -16.04 0.08
N LEU A 57 -2.44 -14.91 0.77
CA LEU A 57 -2.06 -14.81 2.17
C LEU A 57 -3.14 -15.45 3.04
N THR A 58 -2.78 -16.29 4.01
CA THR A 58 -3.73 -16.89 4.95
C THR A 58 -4.44 -15.86 5.82
N SER A 59 -3.85 -14.67 5.98
CA SER A 59 -4.43 -13.50 6.65
C SER A 59 -5.38 -12.69 5.77
N SER A 60 -5.58 -13.06 4.50
CA SER A 60 -6.57 -12.41 3.62
C SER A 60 -7.99 -12.78 4.07
N ASN A 61 -8.42 -12.14 5.16
CA ASN A 61 -9.81 -12.18 5.58
C ASN A 61 -10.59 -11.22 4.68
N LEU A 62 -11.25 -11.79 3.67
CA LEU A 62 -12.09 -11.06 2.72
C LEU A 62 -13.10 -10.16 3.43
N GLN A 63 -13.63 -10.59 4.58
CA GLN A 63 -14.60 -9.82 5.36
C GLN A 63 -13.95 -8.58 6.00
N LEU A 64 -12.71 -8.68 6.49
CA LEU A 64 -11.99 -7.51 7.03
C LEU A 64 -11.59 -6.53 5.93
N ALA A 65 -11.24 -7.01 4.74
CA ALA A 65 -10.99 -6.13 3.59
C ALA A 65 -12.25 -5.36 3.21
N GLN A 66 -13.41 -6.05 3.14
CA GLN A 66 -14.71 -5.43 2.88
C GLN A 66 -15.10 -4.40 3.95
N ILE A 67 -14.89 -4.72 5.23
CA ILE A 67 -15.16 -3.79 6.33
C ILE A 67 -14.22 -2.58 6.25
N ASN A 68 -12.93 -2.78 5.95
CA ASN A 68 -11.99 -1.68 5.84
C ASN A 68 -12.32 -0.76 4.66
N ASP A 69 -12.74 -1.33 3.53
CA ASP A 69 -13.25 -0.58 2.38
C ASP A 69 -14.51 0.20 2.76
N GLN A 70 -15.45 -0.42 3.48
CA GLN A 70 -16.69 0.23 3.91
C GLN A 70 -16.42 1.38 4.89
N VAL A 71 -15.53 1.19 5.87
CA VAL A 71 -15.12 2.24 6.81
C VAL A 71 -14.43 3.39 6.10
N MET A 72 -13.57 3.10 5.11
CA MET A 72 -12.89 4.12 4.32
C MET A 72 -13.86 4.92 3.46
N ILE A 73 -14.85 4.26 2.84
CA ILE A 73 -15.92 4.92 2.09
C ILE A 73 -16.76 5.81 3.02
N SER A 74 -17.19 5.29 4.18
CA SER A 74 -17.96 6.08 5.15
C SER A 74 -17.18 7.27 5.71
N TYR A 75 -15.86 7.12 5.88
CA TYR A 75 -15.00 8.20 6.34
C TYR A 75 -14.85 9.31 5.28
N LEU A 76 -14.66 8.94 4.01
CA LEU A 76 -14.61 9.89 2.89
C LEU A 76 -15.95 10.60 2.70
N ALA A 77 -17.08 9.88 2.74
CA ALA A 77 -18.42 10.45 2.65
C ALA A 77 -18.72 11.46 3.78
N ARG A 78 -18.18 11.23 4.99
CA ARG A 78 -18.33 12.15 6.13
C ARG A 78 -17.50 13.43 6.01
N HIS A 79 -16.42 13.40 5.22
CA HIS A 79 -15.61 14.57 4.93
C HIS A 79 -16.10 15.35 3.69
N ASP A 80 -16.94 14.74 2.86
CA ASP A 80 -17.59 15.34 1.69
C ASP A 80 -19.00 15.86 2.04
N LYS A 81 -19.08 16.71 3.07
CA LYS A 81 -20.36 17.21 3.63
C LYS A 81 -21.16 18.13 2.70
N ASP A 82 -20.65 18.45 1.51
CA ASP A 82 -21.36 19.27 0.52
C ASP A 82 -21.96 18.47 -0.64
N ASP A 83 -21.78 17.14 -0.72
CA ASP A 83 -22.37 16.34 -1.80
C ASP A 83 -23.64 15.60 -1.36
N ILE A 84 -24.79 16.24 -1.55
CA ILE A 84 -26.14 15.68 -1.31
C ILE A 84 -26.33 14.33 -2.02
N ILE A 85 -25.66 14.08 -3.15
CA ILE A 85 -25.78 12.83 -3.90
C ILE A 85 -25.21 11.65 -3.09
N GLN A 86 -24.11 11.85 -2.36
CA GLN A 86 -23.52 10.81 -1.50
C GLN A 86 -24.46 10.46 -0.32
N GLN A 87 -25.12 11.45 0.28
CA GLN A 87 -26.04 11.24 1.41
C GLN A 87 -27.26 10.39 1.02
N VAL A 88 -27.82 10.60 -0.18
CA VAL A 88 -28.96 9.81 -0.67
C VAL A 88 -28.55 8.36 -0.95
N LYS A 89 -27.34 8.12 -1.47
CA LYS A 89 -26.85 6.76 -1.72
C LYS A 89 -26.65 5.97 -0.42
N VAL A 90 -26.14 6.62 0.63
CA VAL A 90 -25.99 5.98 1.95
C VAL A 90 -27.36 5.62 2.53
N ALA A 91 -28.36 6.51 2.44
CA ALA A 91 -29.70 6.25 2.96
C ALA A 91 -30.42 5.08 2.27
N ILE A 92 -30.12 4.80 1.00
CA ILE A 92 -30.67 3.65 0.26
C ILE A 92 -29.98 2.34 0.65
N LEU A 93 -28.70 2.40 1.02
CA LEU A 93 -27.93 1.21 1.41
C LEU A 93 -28.19 0.78 2.87
N ASP A 94 -28.70 1.67 3.71
CA ASP A 94 -29.08 1.41 5.11
C ASP A 94 -30.54 0.92 5.29
N GLN A 95 -31.25 0.57 4.20
CA GLN A 95 -32.56 -0.12 4.21
C GLN A 95 -32.41 -1.61 3.86
#